data_AF-A0A7Y7XH07-F1
#
_entry.id   AF-A0A7Y7XH07-F1
#
_cell.length_a   1.000
_cell.length_b   1.000
_cell.length_c   1.000
_cell.angle_alpha   90.00
_cell.angle_beta   90.00
_cell.angle_gamma   90.00
#
_symmetry.space_group_name_H-M   'P 1'
#
loop_
_entity.id
_entity.type
_entity.pdbx_description
1 polymer ?
#
loop_
_entity_poly.entity_id
_entity_poly.type
_entity_poly.pdbx_seq_one_letter_code
_entity_poly.pdbx_strand_id
1 'polypeptide(L)'
;MVSERFPVAIGGKTFTAIFQTDSEFATGWKSVLEKAYGRAHGTCRCPGNGERKLAIKRRDETDGFHLARFASTGPEHANECRFYSPAPERSGMQGYERGVVEEGDDGTLRIRLARGLLEQAAKAGSAHEPRSIQKPSAGARKPAMTLLGLLHLLWQEARLNVWYPAMDGKRTSGLVHSALRKTASRIKVGRLALSEVLLLSATPRSSAETANESVVQDAIQRSRRAMAISPLARFDAGKHEGAIFKLPLAGPFGMPYLKVPAEVWQDTERRFKQELAAWKRGERVVTMAQLNLEAGNPGARAQVLDLALMHVSER
;
A
#
# COMPACT_ATOMS: atom_id res chain seq x y z
N MET A 1 -5.04 1.86 16.69
CA MET A 1 -3.83 2.20 15.89
C MET A 1 -3.24 3.46 16.51
N VAL A 2 -2.02 3.44 17.07
CA VAL A 2 -1.41 4.70 17.56
C VAL A 2 -0.94 5.47 16.33
N SER A 3 -1.84 6.25 15.78
CA SER A 3 -1.54 7.34 14.87
C SER A 3 -2.00 8.60 15.59
N GLU A 4 -1.43 8.83 16.77
CA GLU A 4 -1.87 9.91 17.63
C GLU A 4 -1.58 11.24 16.95
N ARG A 5 -2.59 12.11 17.00
CA ARG A 5 -2.49 13.47 16.50
C ARG A 5 -2.15 14.35 17.68
N PHE A 6 -0.93 14.87 17.67
CA PHE A 6 -0.49 15.85 18.64
C PHE A 6 -0.84 17.26 18.18
N PRO A 7 -0.83 18.25 19.11
CA PRO A 7 -0.94 19.64 18.73
C PRO A 7 0.14 20.05 17.72
N VAL A 8 -0.18 21.00 16.85
CA VAL A 8 0.74 21.53 15.84
C VAL A 8 0.84 23.04 16.04
N ALA A 9 2.07 23.56 16.05
CA ALA A 9 2.31 24.99 16.04
C ALA A 9 2.54 25.50 14.62
N ILE A 10 1.84 26.57 14.21
CA ILE A 10 1.99 27.24 12.91
C ILE A 10 1.98 28.74 13.17
N GLY A 11 3.03 29.45 12.72
CA GLY A 11 3.12 30.91 12.89
C GLY A 11 3.00 31.37 14.35
N GLY A 12 3.60 30.62 15.29
CA GLY A 12 3.59 30.93 16.72
C GLY A 12 2.32 30.51 17.48
N LYS A 13 1.24 30.10 16.79
CA LYS A 13 0.00 29.61 17.42
C LYS A 13 -0.03 28.10 17.46
N THR A 14 -0.51 27.53 18.56
CA THR A 14 -0.66 26.07 18.73
C THR A 14 -2.12 25.65 18.54
N PHE A 15 -2.33 24.65 17.69
CA PHE A 15 -3.65 24.09 17.36
C PHE A 15 -3.77 22.69 17.94
N THR A 16 -4.81 22.45 18.73
CA THR A 16 -5.05 21.16 19.40
C THR A 16 -5.37 20.04 18.41
N ALA A 17 -5.28 18.80 18.85
CA ALA A 17 -5.67 17.64 18.03
C ALA A 17 -7.13 17.74 17.58
N ILE A 18 -8.03 18.15 18.48
CA ILE A 18 -9.47 18.32 18.22
C ILE A 18 -9.69 19.36 17.12
N PHE A 19 -9.06 20.53 17.22
CA PHE A 19 -9.18 21.57 16.19
C PHE A 19 -8.71 21.10 14.80
N GLN A 20 -7.75 20.17 14.75
CA GLN A 20 -7.24 19.62 13.49
C GLN A 20 -8.14 18.55 12.86
N THR A 21 -9.09 17.97 13.61
CA THR A 21 -9.84 16.79 13.17
C THR A 21 -11.35 16.88 13.25
N ASP A 22 -11.88 17.67 14.17
CA ASP A 22 -13.32 17.78 14.35
C ASP A 22 -13.95 18.44 13.12
N SER A 23 -15.11 17.93 12.70
CA SER A 23 -15.89 18.51 11.60
C SER A 23 -16.31 19.94 11.89
N GLU A 24 -16.56 20.29 13.16
CA GLU A 24 -16.91 21.66 13.56
C GLU A 24 -15.81 22.66 13.21
N PHE A 25 -14.54 22.26 13.35
CA PHE A 25 -13.39 23.11 13.08
C PHE A 25 -12.82 22.96 11.66
N ALA A 26 -13.43 22.15 10.78
CA ALA A 26 -12.88 21.82 9.47
C ALA A 26 -12.58 23.07 8.61
N THR A 27 -13.50 24.04 8.56
CA THR A 27 -13.32 25.30 7.82
C THR A 27 -12.22 26.17 8.43
N GLY A 28 -12.20 26.27 9.76
CA GLY A 28 -11.17 27.02 10.49
C GLY A 28 -9.78 26.43 10.28
N TRP A 29 -9.66 25.10 10.38
CA TRP A 29 -8.42 24.38 10.15
C TRP A 29 -7.92 24.51 8.71
N LYS A 30 -8.83 24.41 7.72
CA LYS A 30 -8.50 24.68 6.32
C LYS A 30 -7.91 26.10 6.16
N SER A 31 -8.58 27.12 6.70
CA SER A 31 -8.15 28.52 6.60
C SER A 31 -6.77 28.76 7.23
N VAL A 32 -6.48 28.11 8.37
CA VAL A 32 -5.17 28.18 9.03
C VAL A 32 -4.07 27.63 8.13
N LEU A 33 -4.29 26.44 7.55
CA LEU A 33 -3.31 25.81 6.65
C LEU A 33 -3.14 26.61 5.36
N GLU A 34 -4.23 27.09 4.77
CA GLU A 34 -4.21 27.90 3.55
C GLU A 34 -3.40 29.19 3.72
N LYS A 35 -3.64 29.94 4.81
CA LYS A 35 -2.91 31.18 5.10
C LYS A 35 -1.41 30.96 5.31
N ALA A 36 -1.03 29.80 5.83
CA ALA A 36 0.35 29.44 6.11
C ALA A 36 1.05 28.75 4.92
N TYR A 37 0.29 28.23 3.95
CA TYR A 37 0.82 27.53 2.79
C TYR A 37 1.81 28.40 2.01
N GLY A 38 2.99 27.85 1.73
CA GLY A 38 4.08 28.55 1.04
C GLY A 38 4.76 29.67 1.84
N ARG A 39 4.30 29.96 3.08
CA ARG A 39 4.80 31.07 3.90
C ARG A 39 5.42 30.61 5.22
N ALA A 40 4.90 29.54 5.81
CA ALA A 40 5.37 28.99 7.07
C ALA A 40 5.33 27.45 7.06
N HIS A 41 6.13 26.85 7.94
CA HIS A 41 6.04 25.43 8.26
C HIS A 41 5.28 25.23 9.57
N GLY A 42 4.71 24.05 9.75
CA GLY A 42 4.20 23.60 11.03
C GLY A 42 5.30 22.94 11.88
N THR A 43 5.09 22.86 13.18
CA THR A 43 5.95 22.10 14.11
C THR A 43 5.07 21.19 14.96
N CYS A 44 5.31 19.89 14.92
CA CYS A 44 4.58 18.94 15.75
C CYS A 44 5.03 19.04 17.22
N ARG A 45 4.07 19.06 18.14
CA ARG A 45 4.30 19.12 19.59
C ARG A 45 4.26 17.75 20.28
N CYS A 46 4.52 16.65 19.54
CA CYS A 46 4.70 15.34 20.18
C CYS A 46 6.00 15.30 20.99
N PRO A 47 6.12 14.42 22.00
CA PRO A 47 7.30 14.31 22.87
C PRO A 47 8.48 13.58 22.17
N GLY A 48 8.80 13.98 20.94
CA GLY A 48 9.95 13.47 20.19
C GLY A 48 11.21 14.31 20.43
N ASN A 49 12.31 13.94 19.76
CA ASN A 49 13.64 14.49 20.05
C ASN A 49 14.22 15.49 19.02
N GLY A 50 13.59 15.69 17.85
CA GLY A 50 14.09 16.62 16.81
C GLY A 50 13.36 17.97 16.69
N GLU A 51 13.37 18.58 15.51
CA GLU A 51 12.63 19.81 15.24
C GLU A 51 11.17 19.52 14.89
N ARG A 52 10.87 18.34 14.34
CA ARG A 52 9.52 17.86 13.97
C ARG A 52 8.78 18.84 13.06
N LYS A 53 9.52 19.43 12.13
CA LYS A 53 8.98 20.33 11.12
C LYS A 53 8.00 19.59 10.23
N LEU A 54 6.93 20.28 9.86
CA LEU A 54 5.87 19.80 9.00
C LEU A 54 5.70 20.76 7.82
N ALA A 55 5.70 20.24 6.61
CA ALA A 55 5.32 20.97 5.43
C ALA A 55 3.79 21.04 5.33
N ILE A 56 3.27 22.18 4.88
CA ILE A 56 1.87 22.36 4.50
C ILE A 56 1.78 22.13 3.00
N LYS A 57 0.91 21.22 2.57
CA LYS A 57 0.75 20.82 1.17
C LYS A 57 -0.71 20.90 0.74
N ARG A 58 -0.94 21.36 -0.50
CA ARG A 58 -2.26 21.29 -1.14
C ARG A 58 -2.55 19.86 -1.57
N ARG A 59 -3.82 19.47 -1.56
CA ARG A 59 -4.28 18.22 -2.17
C ARG A 59 -4.49 18.47 -3.66
N ASP A 60 -4.10 17.53 -4.51
CA ASP A 60 -4.21 17.71 -5.96
C ASP A 60 -5.67 17.63 -6.44
N GLU A 61 -6.49 16.80 -5.77
CA GLU A 61 -7.86 16.48 -6.17
C GLU A 61 -8.94 17.31 -5.46
N THR A 62 -8.57 18.04 -4.40
CA THR A 62 -9.51 18.82 -3.60
C THR A 62 -8.88 20.16 -3.24
N ASP A 63 -9.70 21.18 -3.03
CA ASP A 63 -9.26 22.48 -2.51
C ASP A 63 -8.93 22.42 -1.00
N GLY A 64 -8.19 21.39 -0.59
CA GLY A 64 -7.87 21.09 0.79
C GLY A 64 -6.36 21.10 1.03
N PHE A 65 -5.97 21.37 2.27
CA PHE A 65 -4.57 21.33 2.70
C PHE A 65 -4.33 20.18 3.68
N HIS A 66 -3.09 19.72 3.78
CA HIS A 66 -2.67 18.74 4.75
C HIS A 66 -1.23 18.98 5.22
N LEU A 67 -0.92 18.41 6.39
CA LEU A 67 0.42 18.40 6.94
C LEU A 67 1.14 17.11 6.59
N ALA A 68 2.39 17.25 6.15
CA ALA A 68 3.34 16.17 5.89
C ALA A 68 4.64 16.43 6.65
N ARG A 69 5.34 15.37 7.04
CA ARG A 69 6.71 15.50 7.59
C ARG A 69 7.69 15.80 6.45
N PHE A 70 8.82 16.41 6.77
CA PHE A 70 9.91 16.53 5.80
C PHE A 70 10.59 15.16 5.61
N ALA A 71 11.27 15.01 4.47
CA ALA A 71 12.01 13.79 4.19
C ALA A 71 13.04 13.51 5.29
N SER A 72 13.15 12.25 5.72
CA SER A 72 14.08 11.80 6.77
C SER A 72 13.85 12.36 8.18
N THR A 73 12.79 13.15 8.43
CA THR A 73 12.49 13.68 9.79
C THR A 73 11.54 12.78 10.59
N GLY A 74 11.14 11.62 10.06
CA GLY A 74 10.29 10.65 10.76
C GLY A 74 10.79 10.26 12.16
N PRO A 75 12.09 9.97 12.36
CA PRO A 75 12.65 9.60 13.66
C PRO A 75 12.64 10.72 14.71
N GLU A 76 12.38 11.97 14.31
CA GLU A 76 12.33 13.11 15.22
C GLU A 76 11.03 13.15 16.05
N HIS A 77 10.00 12.45 15.58
CA HIS A 77 8.70 12.37 16.23
C HIS A 77 8.68 11.28 17.31
N ALA A 78 7.77 11.42 18.27
CA ALA A 78 7.54 10.37 19.26
C ALA A 78 7.00 9.10 18.57
N ASN A 79 7.31 7.93 19.11
CA ASN A 79 6.94 6.63 18.50
C ASN A 79 5.44 6.51 18.24
N GLU A 80 4.58 7.16 19.02
CA GLU A 80 3.11 7.19 18.94
C GLU A 80 2.56 8.22 17.94
N CYS A 81 3.39 9.18 17.51
CA CYS A 81 2.99 10.26 16.62
C CYS A 81 2.66 9.75 15.20
N ARG A 82 1.60 10.30 14.59
CA ARG A 82 1.23 10.00 13.18
C ARG A 82 2.32 10.31 12.13
N PHE A 83 3.31 11.14 12.49
CA PHE A 83 4.41 11.56 11.62
C PHE A 83 5.69 10.77 11.90
N TYR A 84 5.67 9.85 12.85
CA TYR A 84 6.82 8.97 13.08
C TYR A 84 7.00 7.99 11.93
N SER A 85 8.24 7.84 11.49
CA SER A 85 8.69 6.71 10.69
C SER A 85 10.09 6.34 11.15
N PRO A 86 10.40 5.04 11.30
CA PRO A 86 11.74 4.60 11.70
C PRO A 86 12.79 5.09 10.70
N ALA A 87 14.01 5.32 11.21
CA ALA A 87 15.11 5.73 10.35
C ALA A 87 15.35 4.67 9.26
N PRO A 88 15.81 5.03 8.05
CA PRO A 88 16.14 4.08 7.00
C PRO A 88 16.98 2.90 7.51
N GLU A 89 17.87 3.18 8.47
CA GLU A 89 18.78 2.22 9.07
C GLU A 89 18.10 1.15 9.93
N ARG A 90 16.89 1.43 10.41
CA ARG A 90 16.15 0.59 11.36
C ARG A 90 14.81 0.08 10.81
N SER A 91 14.49 0.43 9.57
CA SER A 91 13.20 0.17 8.91
C SER A 91 13.22 -1.03 7.95
N GLY A 92 14.35 -1.74 7.84
CA GLY A 92 14.56 -2.78 6.82
C GLY A 92 14.73 -2.23 5.40
N MET A 93 14.65 -0.90 5.21
CA MET A 93 14.81 -0.25 3.90
C MET A 93 16.28 -0.16 3.44
N GLN A 94 17.26 -0.40 4.32
CA GLN A 94 18.69 -0.47 3.98
C GLN A 94 19.01 -1.50 2.88
N GLY A 95 18.20 -2.55 2.75
CA GLY A 95 18.40 -3.58 1.74
C GLY A 95 18.13 -3.10 0.30
N TYR A 96 17.56 -1.90 0.13
CA TYR A 96 17.31 -1.31 -1.19
C TYR A 96 18.35 -0.25 -1.52
N GLU A 97 18.89 -0.31 -2.74
CA GLU A 97 19.78 0.72 -3.26
C GLU A 97 19.11 2.10 -3.28
N ARG A 98 19.94 3.15 -3.22
CA ARG A 98 19.49 4.55 -3.25
C ARG A 98 18.62 4.81 -4.50
N GLY A 99 17.46 5.43 -4.30
CA GLY A 99 16.52 5.77 -5.37
C GLY A 99 15.52 4.67 -5.72
N VAL A 100 15.46 3.57 -4.96
CA VAL A 100 14.35 2.60 -5.01
C VAL A 100 13.13 3.09 -4.25
N VAL A 101 13.37 3.72 -3.10
CA VAL A 101 12.37 4.43 -2.29
C VAL A 101 12.90 5.84 -2.06
N GLU A 102 12.10 6.84 -2.41
CA GLU A 102 12.43 8.24 -2.22
C GLU A 102 11.26 8.91 -1.51
N GLU A 103 11.54 9.52 -0.37
CA GLU A 103 10.56 10.35 0.31
C GLU A 103 10.58 11.77 -0.26
N GLY A 104 9.42 12.21 -0.75
CA GLY A 104 9.21 13.59 -1.14
C GLY A 104 8.86 14.48 0.05
N ASP A 105 9.14 15.77 -0.07
CA ASP A 105 8.81 16.78 0.95
C ASP A 105 7.30 16.99 1.16
N ASP A 106 6.47 16.36 0.34
CA ASP A 106 5.00 16.28 0.48
C ASP A 106 4.52 15.04 1.24
N GLY A 107 5.43 14.27 1.82
CA GLY A 107 5.12 13.03 2.51
C GLY A 107 4.65 11.93 1.57
N THR A 108 4.86 12.09 0.26
CA THR A 108 4.72 11.02 -0.72
C THR A 108 5.98 10.17 -0.77
N LEU A 109 5.80 8.87 -1.02
CA LEU A 109 6.91 7.93 -1.23
C LEU A 109 6.91 7.54 -2.70
N ARG A 110 7.98 7.85 -3.42
CA ARG A 110 8.19 7.36 -4.78
C ARG A 110 8.91 6.04 -4.70
N ILE A 111 8.35 5.00 -5.33
CA ILE A 111 8.95 3.68 -5.39
C ILE A 111 9.18 3.23 -6.84
N ARG A 112 10.23 2.44 -7.05
CA ARG A 112 10.49 1.76 -8.32
C ARG A 112 10.19 0.28 -8.19
N LEU A 113 9.28 -0.24 -9.01
CA LEU A 113 8.99 -1.68 -9.10
C LEU A 113 9.72 -2.29 -10.31
N ALA A 114 10.16 -3.55 -10.17
CA ALA A 114 10.81 -4.28 -11.27
C ALA A 114 9.85 -4.43 -12.46
N ARG A 115 8.57 -4.66 -12.16
CA ARG A 115 7.47 -4.65 -13.12
C ARG A 115 6.60 -3.42 -12.84
N GLY A 116 6.65 -2.43 -13.74
CA GLY A 116 5.85 -1.21 -13.63
C GLY A 116 4.34 -1.46 -13.67
N LEU A 117 3.55 -0.45 -13.29
CA LEU A 117 2.09 -0.52 -13.23
C LEU A 117 1.38 -0.23 -14.56
N LEU A 118 2.11 0.24 -15.58
CA LEU A 118 1.57 0.36 -16.93
C LEU A 118 1.83 -0.94 -17.69
N GLU A 119 0.83 -1.41 -18.42
CA GLU A 119 1.03 -2.44 -19.42
C GLU A 119 1.80 -1.79 -20.58
N GLN A 120 3.05 -2.18 -20.77
CA GLN A 120 3.75 -1.81 -22.00
C GLN A 120 3.07 -2.58 -23.12
N ALA A 121 2.44 -1.86 -24.06
CA ALA A 121 1.92 -2.46 -25.27
C ALA A 121 3.01 -3.35 -25.88
N ALA A 122 2.71 -4.64 -26.07
CA ALA A 122 3.54 -5.47 -26.92
C ALA A 122 3.65 -4.72 -28.25
N LYS A 123 4.86 -4.31 -28.65
CA LYS A 123 5.07 -3.75 -29.99
C LYS A 123 4.40 -4.70 -30.98
N ALA A 124 3.34 -4.23 -31.64
CA ALA A 124 2.64 -4.99 -32.64
C ALA A 124 3.64 -5.31 -33.76
N GLY A 125 4.06 -6.57 -33.84
CA GLY A 125 5.11 -6.99 -34.77
C GLY A 125 5.83 -8.24 -34.30
N SER A 126 5.10 -9.35 -34.16
CA SER A 126 5.56 -10.71 -34.49
C SER A 126 4.49 -11.68 -34.04
N ALA A 127 3.76 -12.24 -35.00
CA ALA A 127 2.92 -13.41 -34.77
C ALA A 127 3.79 -14.63 -34.40
N HIS A 128 3.22 -15.50 -33.57
CA HIS A 128 3.67 -16.87 -33.27
C HIS A 128 5.06 -17.04 -32.63
N GLU A 129 5.06 -17.17 -31.30
CA GLU A 129 5.79 -18.22 -30.56
C GLU A 129 5.36 -18.21 -29.08
N PRO A 130 5.32 -19.37 -28.39
CA PRO A 130 5.05 -19.40 -26.96
C PRO A 130 6.21 -18.71 -26.25
N ARG A 131 5.97 -17.48 -25.79
CA ARG A 131 6.93 -16.75 -24.95
C ARG A 131 7.10 -17.51 -23.64
N SER A 132 8.15 -18.33 -23.59
CA SER A 132 8.78 -18.72 -22.34
C SER A 132 9.00 -17.47 -21.49
N ILE A 133 8.89 -17.62 -20.17
CA ILE A 133 9.22 -16.57 -19.20
C ILE A 133 10.61 -16.04 -19.56
N GLN A 134 10.66 -14.90 -20.25
CA GLN A 134 11.91 -14.30 -20.66
C GLN A 134 12.65 -13.96 -19.37
N LYS A 135 13.72 -14.71 -19.06
CA LYS A 135 14.76 -14.22 -18.16
C LYS A 135 15.23 -12.88 -18.73
N PRO A 136 14.99 -11.74 -18.06
CA PRO A 136 15.32 -10.46 -18.65
C PRO A 136 16.84 -10.35 -18.85
N SER A 137 17.24 -9.91 -20.04
CA SER A 137 18.62 -9.77 -20.50
C SER A 137 19.52 -9.00 -19.53
N ALA A 138 20.82 -9.29 -19.61
CA ALA A 138 21.90 -8.75 -18.78
C ALA A 138 22.25 -7.29 -19.12
N GLY A 139 21.26 -6.39 -19.13
CA GLY A 139 21.50 -4.96 -18.91
C GLY A 139 21.48 -4.70 -17.40
N ALA A 140 22.34 -3.82 -16.89
CA ALA A 140 22.36 -3.42 -15.48
C ALA A 140 20.95 -2.99 -15.03
N ARG A 141 20.21 -3.90 -14.39
CA ARG A 141 18.87 -3.62 -13.90
C ARG A 141 19.03 -2.54 -12.86
N LYS A 142 18.39 -1.39 -13.09
CA LYS A 142 18.23 -0.42 -12.00
C LYS A 142 17.60 -1.17 -10.83
N PRO A 143 18.12 -1.00 -9.61
CA PRO A 143 17.55 -1.62 -8.43
C PRO A 143 16.06 -1.25 -8.32
N ALA A 144 15.27 -2.23 -7.89
CA ALA A 144 13.83 -2.08 -7.78
C ALA A 144 13.31 -2.82 -6.55
N MET A 145 12.20 -2.32 -6.01
CA MET A 145 11.50 -2.89 -4.88
C MET A 145 10.81 -4.19 -5.27
N THR A 146 10.95 -5.20 -4.41
CA THR A 146 10.22 -6.47 -4.53
C THR A 146 8.77 -6.29 -4.06
N LEU A 147 7.88 -7.20 -4.46
CA LEU A 147 6.48 -7.14 -4.03
C LEU A 147 6.34 -7.34 -2.51
N LEU A 148 7.16 -8.21 -1.91
CA LEU A 148 7.24 -8.37 -0.45
C LEU A 148 7.73 -7.08 0.23
N GLY A 149 8.74 -6.42 -0.35
CA GLY A 149 9.21 -5.11 0.12
C GLY A 149 8.13 -4.05 0.12
N LEU A 150 7.32 -3.99 -0.93
CA LEU A 150 6.18 -3.08 -1.00
C LEU A 150 5.12 -3.42 0.06
N LEU A 151 4.84 -4.70 0.28
CA LEU A 151 3.91 -5.14 1.31
C LEU A 151 4.41 -4.74 2.71
N HIS A 152 5.69 -4.95 3.03
CA HIS A 152 6.30 -4.49 4.28
C HIS A 152 6.25 -2.97 4.42
N LEU A 153 6.58 -2.22 3.36
CA LEU A 153 6.52 -0.75 3.37
C LEU A 153 5.11 -0.25 3.67
N LEU A 154 4.09 -0.80 2.99
CA LEU A 154 2.69 -0.47 3.27
C LEU A 154 2.31 -0.80 4.71
N TRP A 155 2.71 -1.96 5.22
CA TRP A 155 2.39 -2.40 6.58
C TRP A 155 3.00 -1.47 7.63
N GLN A 156 4.28 -1.08 7.44
CA GLN A 156 5.01 -0.16 8.30
C GLN A 156 4.43 1.25 8.26
N GLU A 157 4.24 1.81 7.06
CA GLU A 157 3.72 3.16 6.88
C GLU A 157 2.23 3.28 7.28
N ALA A 158 1.47 2.19 7.20
CA ALA A 158 0.12 2.09 7.77
C ALA A 158 0.13 1.80 9.28
N ARG A 159 1.30 1.63 9.91
CA ARG A 159 1.46 1.36 11.35
C ARG A 159 0.75 0.08 11.80
N LEU A 160 0.63 -0.88 10.89
CA LEU A 160 -0.02 -2.18 11.12
C LEU A 160 0.91 -3.18 11.81
N ASN A 161 2.21 -2.88 11.85
CA ASN A 161 3.25 -3.61 12.60
C ASN A 161 3.33 -3.19 14.09
N VAL A 162 2.46 -2.28 14.55
CA VAL A 162 2.42 -1.83 15.95
C VAL A 162 1.20 -2.45 16.65
N TRP A 163 1.42 -3.01 17.83
CA TRP A 163 0.37 -3.51 18.71
C TRP A 163 0.53 -2.97 20.13
N TYR A 164 -0.58 -2.77 20.84
CA TYR A 164 -0.64 -2.48 22.27
C TYR A 164 -1.94 -3.05 22.85
N PRO A 165 -2.03 -3.31 24.17
CA PRO A 165 -3.17 -4.03 24.77
C PRO A 165 -4.55 -3.47 24.43
N ALA A 166 -4.71 -2.14 24.37
CA ALA A 166 -5.99 -1.53 24.04
C ALA A 166 -6.41 -1.66 22.55
N MET A 167 -5.59 -2.29 21.69
CA MET A 167 -5.95 -2.73 20.33
C MET A 167 -6.59 -4.12 20.28
N ASP A 168 -6.62 -4.86 21.37
CA ASP A 168 -7.09 -6.25 21.35
C ASP A 168 -8.52 -6.34 20.77
N GLY A 169 -8.70 -7.26 19.80
CA GLY A 169 -9.95 -7.40 19.04
C GLY A 169 -10.31 -6.25 18.06
N LYS A 170 -9.54 -5.16 18.01
CA LYS A 170 -9.89 -3.96 17.21
C LYS A 170 -9.28 -3.92 15.81
N ARG A 171 -8.33 -4.79 15.47
CA ARG A 171 -7.72 -4.86 14.12
C ARG A 171 -8.64 -5.64 13.17
N THR A 172 -9.80 -5.06 12.87
CA THR A 172 -10.75 -5.61 11.89
C THR A 172 -10.22 -5.43 10.46
N SER A 173 -10.69 -6.25 9.53
CA SER A 173 -10.31 -6.13 8.11
C SER A 173 -10.64 -4.73 7.56
N GLY A 174 -11.77 -4.14 7.93
CA GLY A 174 -12.12 -2.77 7.52
C GLY A 174 -11.11 -1.72 7.97
N LEU A 175 -10.60 -1.82 9.21
CA LEU A 175 -9.56 -0.91 9.71
C LEU A 175 -8.25 -1.08 8.93
N VAL A 176 -7.83 -2.33 8.69
CA VAL A 176 -6.64 -2.64 7.90
C VAL A 176 -6.78 -2.07 6.49
N HIS A 177 -7.93 -2.23 5.83
CA HIS A 177 -8.15 -1.71 4.48
C HIS A 177 -8.09 -0.19 4.43
N SER A 178 -8.77 0.48 5.36
CA SER A 178 -8.76 1.94 5.44
C SER A 178 -7.34 2.48 5.62
N ALA A 179 -6.56 1.85 6.51
CA ALA A 179 -5.16 2.21 6.72
C ALA A 179 -4.30 1.96 5.47
N LEU A 180 -4.40 0.79 4.84
CA LEU A 180 -3.66 0.46 3.62
C LEU A 180 -4.01 1.41 2.48
N ARG A 181 -5.30 1.70 2.24
CA ARG A 181 -5.73 2.60 1.15
C ARG A 181 -5.24 4.02 1.36
N LYS A 182 -5.32 4.53 2.59
CA LYS A 182 -4.81 5.85 2.96
C LYS A 182 -3.29 5.94 2.82
N THR A 183 -2.57 4.88 3.14
CA THR A 183 -1.11 4.84 2.93
C THR A 183 -0.78 4.75 1.45
N ALA A 184 -1.48 3.92 0.69
CA ALA A 184 -1.27 3.73 -0.75
C ALA A 184 -1.51 5.00 -1.57
N SER A 185 -2.38 5.93 -1.13
CA SER A 185 -2.57 7.21 -1.82
C SER A 185 -1.35 8.14 -1.71
N ARG A 186 -0.44 7.89 -0.76
CA ARG A 186 0.83 8.60 -0.63
C ARG A 186 1.98 7.90 -1.35
N ILE A 187 1.81 6.65 -1.79
CA ILE A 187 2.86 5.89 -2.49
C ILE A 187 2.66 6.03 -3.99
N LYS A 188 3.68 6.51 -4.70
CA LYS A 188 3.67 6.71 -6.15
C LYS A 188 4.62 5.75 -6.85
N VAL A 189 4.14 5.08 -7.90
CA VAL A 189 4.97 4.32 -8.85
C VAL A 189 4.99 5.09 -10.17
N GLY A 190 6.12 5.73 -10.48
CA GLY A 190 6.15 6.73 -11.54
C GLY A 190 5.23 7.91 -11.19
N ARG A 191 4.22 8.17 -12.03
CA ARG A 191 3.21 9.22 -11.80
C ARG A 191 1.92 8.73 -11.14
N LEU A 192 1.77 7.41 -11.00
CA LEU A 192 0.53 6.78 -10.57
C LEU A 192 0.53 6.59 -9.05
N ALA A 193 -0.53 7.01 -8.36
CA ALA A 193 -0.69 6.66 -6.96
C ALA A 193 -1.09 5.18 -6.85
N LEU A 194 -0.50 4.45 -5.91
CA LEU A 194 -0.76 3.02 -5.75
C LEU A 194 -2.24 2.75 -5.46
N SER A 195 -2.92 3.65 -4.75
CA SER A 195 -4.35 3.55 -4.46
C SER A 195 -5.26 3.54 -5.69
N GLU A 196 -4.80 4.07 -6.83
CA GLU A 196 -5.56 4.07 -8.10
C GLU A 196 -5.64 2.68 -8.73
N VAL A 197 -4.77 1.75 -8.32
CA VAL A 197 -4.73 0.39 -8.86
C VAL A 197 -4.77 -0.69 -7.77
N LEU A 198 -5.12 -0.29 -6.55
CA LEU A 198 -5.12 -1.17 -5.38
C LEU A 198 -6.51 -1.77 -5.14
N LEU A 199 -6.57 -3.09 -5.18
CA LEU A 199 -7.70 -3.91 -4.78
C LEU A 199 -7.45 -4.42 -3.35
N LEU A 200 -8.45 -4.28 -2.48
CA LEU A 200 -8.38 -4.74 -1.08
C LEU A 200 -9.51 -5.70 -0.80
N SER A 201 -9.38 -6.59 0.20
CA SER A 201 -10.53 -7.41 0.61
C SER A 201 -11.76 -6.54 0.88
N ALA A 202 -12.93 -7.08 0.62
CA ALA A 202 -14.20 -6.40 0.81
C ALA A 202 -15.22 -7.37 1.42
N THR A 203 -16.39 -6.84 1.73
CA THR A 203 -17.58 -7.63 2.08
C THR A 203 -18.67 -7.37 1.04
N PRO A 204 -19.65 -8.28 0.87
CA PRO A 204 -20.72 -8.07 -0.09
C PRO A 204 -21.47 -6.75 0.17
N ARG A 205 -21.81 -6.04 -0.90
CA ARG A 205 -22.53 -4.76 -0.95
C ARG A 205 -21.86 -3.64 -0.16
N SER A 206 -20.55 -3.71 0.03
CA SER A 206 -19.78 -2.67 0.73
C SER A 206 -19.25 -1.61 -0.23
N SER A 207 -18.96 -0.42 0.27
CA SER A 207 -18.26 0.61 -0.50
C SER A 207 -16.87 0.16 -0.98
N ALA A 208 -16.24 -0.79 -0.27
CA ALA A 208 -14.97 -1.39 -0.69
C ALA A 208 -15.12 -2.29 -1.92
N GLU A 209 -16.24 -3.02 -2.06
CA GLU A 209 -16.56 -3.80 -3.26
C GLU A 209 -16.72 -2.88 -4.47
N THR A 210 -17.58 -1.84 -4.36
CA THR A 210 -17.76 -0.85 -5.44
C THR A 210 -16.45 -0.16 -5.81
N ALA A 211 -15.61 0.15 -4.83
CA ALA A 211 -14.31 0.76 -5.08
C ALA A 211 -13.30 -0.20 -5.74
N ASN A 212 -13.39 -1.52 -5.50
CA ASN A 212 -12.61 -2.49 -6.24
C ASN A 212 -13.09 -2.60 -7.69
N GLU A 213 -14.41 -2.63 -7.92
CA GLU A 213 -15.00 -2.68 -9.26
C GLU A 213 -14.57 -1.48 -10.10
N SER A 214 -14.64 -0.27 -9.53
CA SER A 214 -14.17 0.95 -10.18
C SER A 214 -12.68 0.88 -10.53
N VAL A 215 -11.83 0.41 -9.62
CA VAL A 215 -10.40 0.22 -9.89
C VAL A 215 -10.18 -0.78 -11.03
N VAL A 216 -10.92 -1.88 -11.07
CA VAL A 216 -10.83 -2.89 -12.15
C VAL A 216 -11.21 -2.28 -13.49
N GLN A 217 -12.33 -1.56 -13.56
CA GLN A 217 -12.81 -0.92 -14.80
C GLN A 217 -11.81 0.12 -15.30
N ASP A 218 -11.35 1.02 -14.43
CA ASP A 218 -10.39 2.08 -14.78
C ASP A 218 -9.05 1.49 -15.23
N ALA A 219 -8.59 0.44 -14.56
CA ALA A 219 -7.32 -0.18 -14.89
C ALA A 219 -7.39 -0.93 -16.24
N ILE A 220 -8.51 -1.59 -16.57
CA ILE A 220 -8.72 -2.16 -17.91
C ILE A 220 -8.75 -1.05 -18.97
N GLN A 221 -9.56 0.00 -18.75
CA GLN A 221 -9.71 1.10 -19.71
C GLN A 221 -8.39 1.82 -20.02
N ARG A 222 -7.52 1.93 -19.00
CA ARG A 222 -6.24 2.65 -19.10
C ARG A 222 -5.03 1.72 -19.31
N SER A 223 -5.25 0.44 -19.57
CA SER A 223 -4.20 -0.58 -19.71
C SER A 223 -3.17 -0.55 -18.57
N ARG A 224 -3.69 -0.52 -17.33
CA ARG A 224 -2.91 -0.53 -16.09
C ARG A 224 -2.96 -1.92 -15.48
N ARG A 225 -1.83 -2.32 -14.91
CA ARG A 225 -1.75 -3.46 -14.00
C ARG A 225 -2.34 -3.08 -12.65
N ALA A 226 -3.02 -4.03 -12.03
CA ALA A 226 -3.55 -3.88 -10.68
C ALA A 226 -2.67 -4.56 -9.62
N MET A 227 -2.86 -4.15 -8.38
CA MET A 227 -2.27 -4.76 -7.20
C MET A 227 -3.40 -5.20 -6.28
N ALA A 228 -3.45 -6.46 -5.88
CA ALA A 228 -4.40 -6.93 -4.88
C ALA A 228 -3.67 -7.20 -3.56
N ILE A 229 -4.23 -6.72 -2.44
CA ILE A 229 -3.80 -7.08 -1.08
C ILE A 229 -4.99 -7.65 -0.32
N SER A 230 -4.88 -8.90 0.09
CA SER A 230 -5.92 -9.56 0.89
C SER A 230 -5.32 -10.72 1.68
N PRO A 231 -5.88 -11.08 2.86
CA PRO A 231 -5.59 -12.36 3.48
C PRO A 231 -5.90 -13.53 2.54
N LEU A 232 -5.12 -14.61 2.64
CA LEU A 232 -5.53 -15.88 2.05
C LEU A 232 -6.85 -16.35 2.70
N ALA A 233 -7.70 -16.99 1.90
CA ALA A 233 -8.89 -17.68 2.40
C ALA A 233 -8.46 -18.79 3.38
N ARG A 234 -9.34 -19.25 4.26
CA ARG A 234 -9.03 -20.37 5.17
C ARG A 234 -8.51 -21.57 4.37
N PHE A 235 -7.41 -22.18 4.84
CA PHE A 235 -6.88 -23.38 4.20
C PHE A 235 -7.91 -24.52 4.22
N ASP A 236 -7.98 -25.25 3.12
CA ASP A 236 -8.93 -26.33 2.86
C ASP A 236 -8.15 -27.36 2.04
N ALA A 237 -7.90 -28.53 2.62
CA ALA A 237 -7.05 -29.54 2.00
C ALA A 237 -7.60 -29.98 0.63
N GLY A 238 -8.91 -30.17 0.51
CA GLY A 238 -9.55 -30.62 -0.74
C GLY A 238 -9.47 -29.59 -1.88
N LYS A 239 -9.25 -28.30 -1.57
CA LYS A 239 -9.16 -27.23 -2.57
C LYS A 239 -7.74 -26.70 -2.78
N HIS A 240 -6.88 -26.86 -1.79
CA HIS A 240 -5.58 -26.19 -1.74
C HIS A 240 -4.40 -27.17 -1.62
N GLU A 241 -4.64 -28.48 -1.51
CA GLU A 241 -3.60 -29.48 -1.76
C GLU A 241 -3.41 -29.66 -3.27
N GLY A 242 -2.17 -29.49 -3.74
CA GLY A 242 -1.82 -29.58 -5.15
C GLY A 242 -1.82 -28.24 -5.88
N ALA A 243 -2.08 -28.26 -7.18
CA ALA A 243 -1.97 -27.09 -8.04
C ALA A 243 -3.10 -26.07 -7.78
N ILE A 244 -2.71 -24.83 -7.45
CA ILE A 244 -3.66 -23.72 -7.29
C ILE A 244 -3.82 -22.99 -8.62
N PHE A 245 -5.01 -23.06 -9.20
CA PHE A 245 -5.35 -22.37 -10.46
C PHE A 245 -6.07 -21.03 -10.24
N LYS A 246 -6.66 -20.84 -9.06
CA LYS A 246 -7.36 -19.62 -8.64
C LYS A 246 -6.78 -19.14 -7.32
N LEU A 247 -6.39 -17.86 -7.23
CA LEU A 247 -5.80 -17.33 -6.01
C LEU A 247 -6.83 -17.35 -4.86
N PRO A 248 -6.58 -18.07 -3.75
CA PRO A 248 -7.57 -18.23 -2.69
C PRO A 248 -7.49 -17.03 -1.74
N LEU A 249 -8.22 -15.96 -2.06
CA LEU A 249 -8.31 -14.76 -1.23
C LEU A 249 -9.56 -14.78 -0.34
N ALA A 250 -9.43 -14.25 0.87
CA ALA A 250 -10.57 -13.89 1.70
C ALA A 250 -11.22 -12.60 1.19
N GLY A 251 -12.55 -12.53 1.21
CA GLY A 251 -13.32 -11.35 0.79
C GLY A 251 -12.98 -10.78 -0.61
N PRO A 252 -12.95 -11.58 -1.70
CA PRO A 252 -12.58 -11.11 -3.04
C PRO A 252 -13.73 -10.35 -3.75
N PHE A 253 -14.57 -9.64 -3.01
CA PHE A 253 -15.72 -8.92 -3.57
C PHE A 253 -15.27 -7.71 -4.39
N GLY A 254 -15.84 -7.57 -5.60
CA GLY A 254 -15.41 -6.58 -6.59
C GLY A 254 -14.06 -6.84 -7.25
N MET A 255 -13.38 -7.96 -6.92
CA MET A 255 -12.14 -8.38 -7.58
C MET A 255 -12.45 -9.26 -8.81
N PRO A 256 -11.59 -9.23 -9.84
CA PRO A 256 -11.74 -10.11 -11.00
C PRO A 256 -11.41 -11.56 -10.63
N TYR A 257 -11.74 -12.50 -11.53
CA TYR A 257 -11.29 -13.88 -11.36
C TYR A 257 -9.76 -13.97 -11.51
N LEU A 258 -9.06 -14.26 -10.40
CA LEU A 258 -7.59 -14.28 -10.33
C LEU A 258 -7.04 -15.67 -10.71
N LYS A 259 -6.63 -15.83 -11.98
CA LYS A 259 -5.97 -17.04 -12.48
C LYS A 259 -4.49 -17.03 -12.10
N VAL A 260 -4.02 -18.12 -11.48
CA VAL A 260 -2.62 -18.30 -11.09
C VAL A 260 -1.94 -19.25 -12.07
N PRO A 261 -0.94 -18.80 -12.84
CA PRO A 261 -0.09 -19.69 -13.64
C PRO A 261 0.68 -20.66 -12.74
N ALA A 262 0.84 -21.92 -13.18
CA ALA A 262 1.53 -22.94 -12.39
C ALA A 262 2.97 -22.53 -12.01
N GLU A 263 3.69 -21.91 -12.93
CA GLU A 263 5.03 -21.36 -12.71
C GLU A 263 5.08 -20.28 -11.61
N VAL A 264 4.06 -19.42 -11.52
CA VAL A 264 3.96 -18.39 -10.48
C VAL A 264 3.68 -19.04 -9.13
N TRP A 265 2.79 -20.04 -9.09
CA TRP A 265 2.51 -20.77 -7.86
C TRP A 265 3.73 -21.57 -7.37
N GLN A 266 4.42 -22.31 -8.24
CA GLN A 266 5.63 -23.07 -7.89
C GLN A 266 6.76 -22.17 -7.38
N ASP A 267 6.95 -21.00 -7.99
CA ASP A 267 7.90 -20.01 -7.48
C ASP A 267 7.48 -19.46 -6.11
N THR A 268 6.19 -19.22 -5.89
CA THR A 268 5.63 -18.81 -4.60
C THR A 268 5.88 -19.87 -3.53
N GLU A 269 5.63 -21.15 -3.84
CA GLU A 269 5.89 -22.27 -2.93
C GLU A 269 7.36 -22.38 -2.54
N ARG A 270 8.26 -22.11 -3.49
CA ARG A 270 9.70 -22.10 -3.22
C ARG A 270 10.11 -20.93 -2.32
N ARG A 271 9.56 -19.73 -2.55
CA ARG A 271 9.95 -18.49 -1.85
C ARG A 271 9.33 -18.35 -0.46
N PHE A 272 8.08 -18.80 -0.28
CA PHE A 272 7.26 -18.52 0.91
C PHE A 272 6.84 -19.79 1.65
N LYS A 273 7.79 -20.71 1.84
CA LYS A 273 7.54 -22.01 2.51
C LYS A 273 6.98 -21.83 3.92
N GLN A 274 7.48 -20.83 4.65
CA GLN A 274 7.10 -20.60 6.04
C GLN A 274 5.68 -20.04 6.13
N GLU A 275 5.33 -19.09 5.27
CA GLU A 275 4.01 -18.49 5.19
C GLU A 275 2.97 -19.54 4.76
N LEU A 276 3.28 -20.37 3.76
CA LEU A 276 2.37 -21.45 3.36
C LEU A 276 2.20 -22.49 4.46
N ALA A 277 3.24 -22.80 5.24
CA ALA A 277 3.12 -23.67 6.41
C ALA A 277 2.23 -23.04 7.49
N ALA A 278 2.38 -21.73 7.75
CA ALA A 278 1.51 -20.98 8.65
C ALA A 278 0.05 -21.00 8.18
N TRP A 279 -0.18 -20.77 6.89
CA TRP A 279 -1.50 -20.83 6.28
C TRP A 279 -2.16 -22.20 6.46
N LYS A 280 -1.40 -23.30 6.26
CA LYS A 280 -1.88 -24.67 6.50
C LYS A 280 -2.25 -24.93 7.96
N ARG A 281 -1.61 -24.27 8.92
CA ARG A 281 -1.98 -24.31 10.35
C ARG A 281 -3.19 -23.44 10.69
N GLY A 282 -3.74 -22.72 9.72
CA GLY A 282 -4.88 -21.81 9.91
C GLY A 282 -4.45 -20.41 10.39
N GLU A 283 -3.15 -20.11 10.41
CA GLU A 283 -2.64 -18.79 10.77
C GLU A 283 -2.88 -17.79 9.62
N ARG A 284 -2.90 -16.50 9.96
CA ARG A 284 -3.26 -15.45 9.01
C ARG A 284 -2.09 -15.07 8.11
N VAL A 285 -2.25 -15.29 6.81
CA VAL A 285 -1.25 -14.89 5.80
C VAL A 285 -1.86 -13.84 4.88
N VAL A 286 -1.18 -12.71 4.74
CA VAL A 286 -1.54 -11.64 3.81
C VAL A 286 -0.81 -11.85 2.51
N THR A 287 -1.55 -11.77 1.41
CA THR A 287 -1.00 -11.84 0.05
C THR A 287 -0.99 -10.46 -0.57
N MET A 288 0.09 -10.13 -1.27
CA MET A 288 0.10 -9.11 -2.31
C MET A 288 0.28 -9.77 -3.67
N ALA A 289 -0.57 -9.44 -4.63
CA ALA A 289 -0.52 -9.99 -5.99
C ALA A 289 -0.45 -8.86 -7.02
N GLN A 290 0.48 -8.96 -7.97
CA GLN A 290 0.48 -8.09 -9.15
C GLN A 290 -0.30 -8.75 -10.29
N LEU A 291 -1.18 -7.99 -10.92
CA LEU A 291 -2.20 -8.52 -11.83
C LEU A 291 -2.10 -7.88 -13.21
N ASN A 292 -2.25 -8.69 -14.25
CA ASN A 292 -2.67 -8.19 -15.57
C ASN A 292 -4.18 -8.36 -15.68
N LEU A 293 -4.91 -7.27 -15.94
CA LEU A 293 -6.36 -7.29 -16.03
C LEU A 293 -6.81 -7.48 -17.47
N GLU A 294 -7.83 -8.30 -17.65
CA GLU A 294 -8.45 -8.57 -18.95
C GLU A 294 -9.96 -8.38 -18.84
N ALA A 295 -10.54 -7.70 -19.82
CA ALA A 295 -11.99 -7.71 -20.00
C ALA A 295 -12.45 -9.15 -20.26
N GLY A 296 -13.53 -9.55 -19.61
CA GLY A 296 -14.07 -10.90 -19.73
C GLY A 296 -15.59 -10.91 -19.67
N ASN A 297 -16.18 -12.00 -20.17
CA ASN A 297 -17.61 -12.28 -20.12
C ASN A 297 -17.80 -13.61 -19.32
N PRO A 298 -18.61 -13.64 -18.25
CA PRO A 298 -19.51 -12.60 -17.73
C PRO A 298 -18.84 -11.55 -16.81
N GLY A 299 -17.53 -11.62 -16.56
CA GLY A 299 -16.83 -10.64 -15.73
C GLY A 299 -15.33 -10.59 -15.99
N ALA A 300 -14.69 -9.54 -15.50
CA ALA A 300 -13.26 -9.31 -15.65
C ALA A 300 -12.44 -10.50 -15.09
N ARG A 301 -11.34 -10.79 -15.77
CA ARG A 301 -10.37 -11.82 -15.37
C ARG A 301 -9.03 -11.15 -15.14
N ALA A 302 -8.18 -11.80 -14.37
CA ALA A 302 -6.82 -11.33 -14.19
C ALA A 302 -5.83 -12.50 -14.16
N GLN A 303 -4.71 -12.33 -14.82
CA GLN A 303 -3.56 -13.20 -14.67
C GLN A 303 -2.67 -12.68 -13.55
N VAL A 304 -2.39 -13.53 -12.56
CA VAL A 304 -1.42 -13.22 -11.52
C VAL A 304 -0.01 -13.30 -12.12
N LEU A 305 0.74 -12.20 -12.04
CA LEU A 305 2.09 -12.06 -12.59
C LEU A 305 3.18 -12.36 -11.57
N ASP A 306 2.93 -12.03 -10.31
CA ASP A 306 3.82 -12.27 -9.18
C ASP A 306 3.02 -12.24 -7.87
N LEU A 307 3.53 -12.93 -6.85
CA LEU A 307 2.96 -13.03 -5.51
C LEU A 307 4.01 -12.74 -4.45
N ALA A 308 3.54 -12.15 -3.36
CA ALA A 308 4.26 -12.07 -2.11
C ALA A 308 3.33 -12.48 -0.96
N LEU A 309 3.84 -13.30 -0.04
CA LEU A 309 3.14 -13.71 1.16
C LEU A 309 3.84 -13.11 2.38
N MET A 310 3.06 -12.71 3.36
CA MET A 310 3.55 -12.23 4.65
C MET A 310 2.68 -12.85 5.75
N HIS A 311 3.29 -13.63 6.63
CA HIS A 311 2.64 -14.10 7.84
C HIS A 311 2.43 -12.91 8.79
N VAL A 312 1.20 -12.75 9.29
CA VAL A 312 0.86 -11.70 10.24
C VAL A 312 0.29 -12.30 11.52
N SER A 313 0.70 -11.76 12.66
CA SER A 313 0.13 -12.14 13.95
C SER A 313 -1.34 -11.70 14.06
N GLU A 314 -2.12 -12.46 14.82
CA GLU A 314 -3.49 -12.06 15.18
C GLU A 314 -3.52 -10.82 16.10
N ARG A 315 -2.43 -10.61 16.86
CA ARG A 315 -2.18 -9.48 17.75
C ARG A 315 -1.10 -8.58 17.16
#